data_AF-A0A2T6F9B6-F1
#
_entry.id   AF-A0A2T6F9B6-F1
#
_cell.length_a   1.000
_cell.length_b   1.000
_cell.length_c   1.000
_cell.angle_alpha   90.00
_cell.angle_beta   90.00
_cell.angle_gamma   90.00
#
_symmetry.space_group_name_H-M   'P 1'
#
loop_
_entity.id
_entity.type
_entity.pdbx_description
1 polymer ?
#
loop_
_entity_poly.entity_id
_entity_poly.type
_entity_poly.pdbx_seq_one_letter_code
_entity_poly.pdbx_strand_id
1 'polypeptide(L)' 'MLKITATPEQIQSNNDLIDLAIERAKVKNDAVLSRLMKVAPPVISKIRHGRLAVGSTLMLVIHEVTGMLISDIRRFVPR' A
#
# COMPACT_ATOMS: atom_id res chain seq x y z
N MET A 1 -12.04 -6.59 17.83
CA MET A 1 -12.59 -5.34 17.29
C MET A 1 -11.42 -4.42 16.96
N LEU A 2 -11.01 -4.31 15.70
CA LEU A 2 -9.94 -3.38 15.30
C LEU A 2 -10.57 -2.03 14.99
N LYS A 3 -10.33 -1.06 15.87
CA LYS A 3 -10.67 0.34 15.66
C LYS A 3 -9.74 0.89 14.57
N ILE A 4 -10.27 1.08 13.36
CA ILE A 4 -9.70 2.05 12.43
C ILE A 4 -10.28 3.41 12.81
N THR A 5 -9.80 3.96 13.92
CA THR A 5 -9.87 5.41 14.16
C THR A 5 -8.56 5.97 13.65
N ALA A 6 -8.47 6.17 12.33
CA ALA A 6 -7.45 7.04 11.77
C ALA A 6 -7.79 8.46 12.25
N THR A 7 -7.00 8.96 13.18
CA THR A 7 -7.05 10.35 13.65
C THR A 7 -6.69 11.30 12.48
N PRO A 8 -7.14 12.57 12.53
CA PRO A 8 -6.98 13.52 11.42
C PRO A 8 -5.53 13.88 11.04
N GLU A 9 -4.52 13.42 11.79
CA GLU A 9 -3.11 13.81 11.66
C GLU A 9 -2.23 12.79 10.93
N GLN A 10 -2.75 11.65 10.48
CA GLN A 10 -1.96 10.72 9.67
C GLN A 10 -1.79 11.27 8.26
N ILE A 11 -0.59 11.79 7.96
CA ILE A 11 -0.16 12.08 6.59
C ILE A 11 -0.40 10.80 5.78
N GLN A 12 -1.19 10.89 4.72
CA GLN A 12 -1.45 9.77 3.84
C GLN A 12 -0.44 9.83 2.69
N SER A 13 0.55 8.95 2.74
CA SER A 13 1.57 8.84 1.68
C SER A 13 1.63 7.42 1.10
N ASN A 14 2.35 7.29 -0.01
CA ASN A 14 2.70 5.98 -0.57
C ASN A 14 3.40 5.08 0.44
N ASN A 15 4.17 5.65 1.39
CA ASN A 15 4.87 4.87 2.41
C ASN A 15 3.87 4.23 3.38
N ASP A 16 2.90 5.01 3.84
CA ASP A 16 1.84 4.55 4.76
C ASP A 16 0.92 3.53 4.09
N LEU A 17 0.68 3.67 2.78
CA LEU A 17 -0.04 2.65 2.00
C LEU A 17 0.67 1.30 2.03
N ILE A 18 1.99 1.29 1.85
CA ILE A 18 2.78 0.04 1.86
C ILE A 18 2.84 -0.55 3.28
N ASP A 19 2.99 0.28 4.31
CA ASP A 19 2.97 -0.17 5.71
C ASP A 19 1.61 -0.82 6.06
N LEU A 20 0.51 -0.17 5.68
CA LEU A 20 -0.83 -0.75 5.86
C LEU A 20 -1.02 -2.02 5.03
N ALA A 21 -0.48 -2.10 3.82
CA ALA A 21 -0.55 -3.30 3.00
C ALA A 21 0.21 -4.48 3.64
N ILE A 22 1.36 -4.24 4.28
CA ILE A 22 2.10 -5.25 5.05
C ILE A 22 1.23 -5.78 6.19
N GLU A 23 0.64 -4.87 6.97
CA GLU A 23 -0.23 -5.22 8.11
C GLU A 23 -1.43 -6.06 7.65
N ARG A 24 -2.15 -5.58 6.62
CA ARG A 24 -3.36 -6.25 6.10
C ARG A 24 -3.07 -7.61 5.48
N ALA A 25 -1.98 -7.73 4.73
CA ALA A 25 -1.58 -8.99 4.12
C ALA A 25 -0.90 -9.96 5.11
N LYS A 26 -0.65 -9.53 6.36
CA LYS A 26 0.04 -10.30 7.41
C LYS A 26 1.41 -10.81 6.96
N VAL A 27 2.14 -9.99 6.22
CA VAL A 27 3.50 -10.30 5.74
C VAL A 27 4.54 -9.59 6.59
N LYS A 28 5.79 -10.07 6.57
CA LYS A 28 6.85 -9.55 7.44
C LYS A 28 7.54 -8.29 6.92
N ASN A 29 7.64 -8.13 5.60
CA ASN A 29 8.42 -7.05 4.98
C ASN A 29 8.04 -6.83 3.50
N ASP A 30 8.59 -5.74 2.93
CA ASP A 30 8.44 -5.34 1.53
C ASP A 30 8.81 -6.44 0.54
N ALA A 31 9.84 -7.26 0.82
CA ALA A 31 10.27 -8.31 -0.10
C ALA A 31 9.21 -9.41 -0.21
N VAL A 32 8.60 -9.82 0.90
CA VAL A 32 7.49 -10.77 0.90
C VAL A 32 6.25 -10.16 0.25
N LEU A 33 5.94 -8.89 0.55
CA LEU A 33 4.84 -8.16 -0.07
C LEU A 33 4.99 -8.10 -1.61
N SER A 34 6.19 -7.79 -2.10
CA SER A 34 6.47 -7.68 -3.54
C SER A 34 6.18 -8.97 -4.29
N ARG A 35 6.52 -10.12 -3.69
CA ARG A 35 6.23 -11.45 -4.24
C ARG A 35 4.73 -11.72 -4.29
N LEU A 36 4.02 -11.37 -3.22
CA LEU A 36 2.57 -11.54 -3.13
C LEU A 36 1.83 -10.67 -4.17
N MET A 37 2.31 -9.44 -4.37
CA MET A 37 1.82 -8.51 -5.39
C MET A 37 2.35 -8.80 -6.81
N LYS A 38 3.19 -9.83 -6.99
CA LYS A 38 3.82 -10.18 -8.28
C LYS A 38 4.57 -9.00 -8.93
N VAL A 39 5.17 -8.14 -8.11
CA VAL A 39 6.03 -7.03 -8.56
C VAL A 39 7.48 -7.26 -8.11
N ALA A 40 8.42 -6.71 -8.87
CA ALA A 40 9.83 -6.78 -8.46
C ALA A 40 10.07 -5.93 -7.19
N PRO A 41 10.95 -6.35 -6.26
CA PRO A 41 11.26 -5.56 -5.05
C PRO A 41 11.61 -4.08 -5.29
N PRO A 42 12.34 -3.71 -6.38
CA PRO A 42 12.62 -2.31 -6.69
C PRO A 42 11.36 -1.46 -6.94
N VAL A 43 10.22 -2.07 -7.33
CA VAL A 43 8.95 -1.36 -7.51
C VAL A 43 8.45 -0.83 -6.17
N ILE A 44 8.37 -1.69 -5.15
CA ILE A 44 7.95 -1.32 -3.79
C ILE A 44 8.90 -0.27 -3.20
N SER A 45 10.21 -0.49 -3.34
CA SER A 45 11.21 0.48 -2.88
C SER A 45 11.03 1.84 -3.55
N LYS A 46 10.88 1.92 -4.88
CA LYS A 46 10.67 3.20 -5.56
C LYS A 46 9.38 3.90 -5.14
N ILE A 47 8.29 3.15 -4.90
CA ILE A 47 7.02 3.70 -4.43
C ILE A 47 7.15 4.33 -3.05
N ARG A 48 7.76 3.62 -2.09
CA ARG A 48 8.02 4.15 -0.74
C ARG A 48 8.80 5.46 -0.76
N HIS A 49 9.78 5.56 -1.65
CA HIS A 49 10.62 6.76 -1.79
C HIS A 49 10.05 7.81 -2.75
N GLY A 50 8.78 7.68 -3.19
CA GLY A 50 8.14 8.66 -4.07
C GLY A 50 8.74 8.75 -5.48
N ARG A 51 9.56 7.78 -5.89
CA ARG A 51 10.21 7.73 -7.22
C ARG A 51 9.40 6.97 -8.26
N LEU A 52 8.30 6.35 -7.85
CA LEU A 52 7.36 5.67 -8.73
C LEU A 52 5.93 5.90 -8.20
N ALA A 53 5.07 6.43 -9.05
CA ALA A 53 3.66 6.61 -8.74
C ALA A 53 2.93 5.26 -8.68
N VAL A 54 1.90 5.18 -7.83
CA VAL A 54 1.01 4.01 -7.77
C VAL A 54 -0.06 4.17 -8.86
N GLY A 55 0.09 3.42 -9.95
CA GLY A 55 -0.91 3.39 -11.03
C GLY A 55 -2.10 2.47 -10.72
N SER A 56 -3.17 2.58 -11.51
CA SER A 56 -4.42 1.83 -11.34
C SER A 56 -4.22 0.31 -11.27
N THR A 57 -3.33 -0.26 -12.10
CA THR A 57 -3.05 -1.71 -12.09
C THR A 57 -2.50 -2.16 -10.74
N LEU A 58 -1.60 -1.38 -10.14
CA LEU A 58 -1.06 -1.72 -8.82
C LEU A 58 -2.10 -1.51 -7.71
N MET A 59 -2.98 -0.50 -7.84
CA MET A 59 -4.11 -0.34 -6.90
C MET A 59 -5.03 -1.57 -6.90
N LEU A 60 -5.30 -2.16 -8.07
CA LEU A 60 -6.10 -3.38 -8.18
C LEU A 60 -5.40 -4.56 -7.47
N VAL A 61 -4.10 -4.73 -7.69
CA VAL A 61 -3.31 -5.77 -7.01
C VAL A 61 -3.32 -5.56 -5.49
N ILE A 62 -3.17 -4.31 -5.02
CA ILE A 62 -3.25 -4.00 -3.58
C ILE A 62 -4.63 -4.37 -3.05
N HIS A 63 -5.72 -4.03 -3.76
CA HIS A 63 -7.08 -4.41 -3.39
C HIS A 63 -7.22 -5.93 -3.24
N GLU A 64 -6.79 -6.71 -4.22
CA GLU A 64 -6.89 -8.18 -4.22
C GLU A 64 -6.07 -8.81 -3.09
N VAL A 65 -4.87 -8.30 -2.82
CA VAL A 65 -3.96 -8.85 -1.80
C VAL A 65 -4.37 -8.48 -0.38
N THR A 66 -4.91 -7.27 -0.17
CA THR A 66 -5.13 -6.70 1.18
C THR A 66 -6.61 -6.61 1.56
N GLY A 67 -7.53 -6.76 0.61
CA GLY A 67 -8.96 -6.50 0.78
C GLY A 67 -9.32 -5.02 0.96
N MET A 68 -8.39 -4.08 0.79
CA MET A 68 -8.66 -2.64 0.90
C MET A 68 -9.51 -2.16 -0.26
N LEU A 69 -10.50 -1.29 -0.02
CA LEU A 69 -11.26 -0.67 -1.11
C LEU A 69 -10.35 0.25 -1.95
N ILE A 70 -10.53 0.24 -3.28
CA ILE A 70 -9.76 1.12 -4.18
C ILE A 70 -9.97 2.60 -3.80
N SER A 71 -11.15 2.97 -3.31
CA SER A 71 -11.45 4.33 -2.82
C SER A 71 -10.55 4.75 -1.65
N ASP A 72 -10.18 3.80 -0.78
CA ASP A 72 -9.33 4.07 0.38
C ASP A 72 -7.86 4.13 -0.05
N ILE A 73 -7.45 3.24 -0.96
CA ILE A 73 -6.10 3.25 -1.56
C ILE A 73 -5.80 4.61 -2.21
N ARG A 74 -6.76 5.17 -2.97
CA ARG A 74 -6.60 6.48 -3.63
C ARG A 74 -6.32 7.63 -2.67
N ARG A 75 -6.67 7.51 -1.39
CA ARG A 75 -6.41 8.57 -0.40
C ARG A 75 -4.93 8.71 -0.06
N PHE A 76 -4.16 7.63 -0.23
CA PHE A 76 -2.71 7.59 0.01
C PHE A 76 -1.87 8.02 -1.19
N VAL A 77 -2.46 8.08 -2.38
CA VAL A 77 -1.74 8.34 -3.61
C VAL A 77 -1.97 9.80 -4.01
N PRO A 78 -0.90 10.59 -4.22
CA PRO A 78 -1.06 11.96 -4.71
C PRO A 78 -1.73 11.95 -6.09
N ARG A 79 -2.62 12.92 -6.32
CA ARG A 79 -3.31 13.11 -7.61
C ARG A 79 -2.40 13.77 -8.64
#